data_AF-A0A859IAR1-F1
#
_entry.id   AF-A0A859IAR1-F1
#
_cell.length_a   1.000
_cell.length_b   1.000
_cell.length_c   1.000
_cell.angle_alpha   90.00
_cell.angle_beta   90.00
_cell.angle_gamma   90.00
#
_symmetry.space_group_name_H-M   'P 1'
#
loop_
_entity.id
_entity.type
_entity.pdbx_description
1 polymer ?
#
loop_
_entity_poly.entity_id
_entity_poly.type
_entity_poly.pdbx_seq_one_letter_code
_entity_poly.pdbx_strand_id
1 'polypeptide(L)'
;MNQLTNLHFKNINVFNHKTLCVNITKNIVFPTCFNKIFDEYMLESHAKLNKYLTDNNYNSQSQKAIRGKINEYLILLYFHQKGITNLYPQAYLFFIPDIKFDLVLFSQTKRIIAFNFKTCLRDRYKQTIIEAQQIKKLDARFEFYLLTNNATETQRLNNKIINGKVQGINQIINLFSNKANQFLQNLLTNNFIPFSPINLIKSVVHSNDK
;
A
#
# COMPACT_ATOMS: atom_id res chain seq x y z
N MET A 1 16.32 -17.81 -14.10
CA MET A 1 15.88 -16.99 -12.94
C MET A 1 14.67 -17.67 -12.32
N ASN A 2 14.68 -17.94 -11.02
CA ASN A 2 13.56 -18.60 -10.36
C ASN A 2 12.34 -17.65 -10.30
N GLN A 3 11.14 -18.15 -10.57
CA GLN A 3 9.90 -17.39 -10.44
C GLN A 3 9.50 -17.21 -8.97
N LEU A 4 8.66 -16.22 -8.67
CA LEU A 4 8.03 -16.14 -7.35
C LEU A 4 7.12 -17.35 -7.12
N THR A 5 7.35 -18.04 -6.02
CA THR A 5 6.50 -19.15 -5.54
C THR A 5 5.45 -18.65 -4.54
N ASN A 6 4.43 -19.46 -4.24
CA ASN A 6 3.44 -19.14 -3.20
C ASN A 6 4.08 -18.83 -1.84
N LEU A 7 5.28 -19.35 -1.55
CA LEU A 7 6.00 -19.08 -0.31
C LEU A 7 6.29 -17.59 -0.12
N HIS A 8 6.59 -16.87 -1.21
CA HIS A 8 6.87 -15.42 -1.17
C HIS A 8 5.63 -14.59 -0.78
N PHE A 9 4.44 -15.17 -0.92
CA PHE A 9 3.17 -14.52 -0.63
C PHE A 9 2.58 -14.99 0.70
N LYS A 10 3.04 -16.12 1.26
CA LYS A 10 2.40 -16.82 2.39
C LYS A 10 2.33 -15.97 3.66
N ASN A 11 3.27 -15.04 3.83
CA ASN A 11 3.37 -14.20 5.02
C ASN A 11 2.55 -12.90 4.92
N ILE A 12 1.84 -12.66 3.82
CA ILE A 12 1.06 -11.46 3.60
C ILE A 12 -0.37 -11.89 3.27
N ASN A 13 -1.23 -11.87 4.29
CA ASN A 13 -2.56 -12.50 4.32
C ASN A 13 -3.57 -12.02 3.25
N VAL A 14 -3.25 -10.98 2.48
CA VAL A 14 -4.13 -10.47 1.41
C VAL A 14 -3.89 -11.17 0.06
N PHE A 15 -2.82 -11.95 -0.09
CA PHE A 15 -2.59 -12.72 -1.29
C PHE A 15 -3.41 -14.01 -1.33
N ASN A 16 -4.54 -13.98 -2.02
CA ASN A 16 -5.17 -15.21 -2.46
C ASN A 16 -4.38 -15.79 -3.66
N HIS A 17 -3.64 -16.87 -3.40
CA HIS A 17 -2.70 -17.50 -4.34
C HIS A 17 -3.34 -18.04 -5.63
N LYS A 18 -4.67 -18.17 -5.67
CA LYS A 18 -5.44 -18.64 -6.84
C LYS A 18 -5.98 -17.49 -7.70
N THR A 19 -5.74 -16.23 -7.31
CA THR A 19 -6.27 -15.08 -8.06
C THR A 19 -5.46 -14.78 -9.31
N LEU A 20 -6.16 -14.26 -10.32
CA LEU A 20 -5.54 -13.74 -11.54
C LEU A 20 -4.40 -12.76 -11.22
N CYS A 21 -4.63 -11.80 -10.32
CA CYS A 21 -3.63 -10.79 -9.98
C CYS A 21 -2.34 -11.40 -9.40
N VAL A 22 -2.43 -12.44 -8.55
CA VAL A 22 -1.23 -13.13 -8.05
C VAL A 22 -0.49 -13.84 -9.18
N ASN A 23 -1.21 -14.49 -10.09
CA ASN A 23 -0.59 -15.16 -11.24
C ASN A 23 0.11 -14.16 -12.16
N ILE A 24 -0.50 -13.00 -12.44
CA ILE A 24 0.14 -11.92 -13.19
C ILE A 24 1.39 -11.44 -12.44
N THR A 25 1.30 -11.18 -11.13
CA THR A 25 2.45 -10.74 -10.32
C THR A 25 3.63 -11.71 -10.40
N LYS A 26 3.38 -13.03 -10.33
CA LYS A 26 4.42 -14.06 -10.48
C LYS A 26 5.12 -14.06 -11.84
N ASN A 27 4.41 -13.63 -12.90
CA ASN A 27 4.96 -13.56 -14.25
C ASN A 27 5.80 -12.30 -14.49
N ILE A 28 5.53 -11.21 -13.76
CA ILE A 28 6.19 -9.91 -13.98
C ILE A 28 7.28 -9.59 -12.95
N VAL A 29 7.22 -10.20 -11.75
CA VAL A 29 8.21 -10.00 -10.68
C VAL A 29 9.03 -11.27 -10.47
N PHE A 30 10.35 -11.10 -10.36
CA PHE A 30 11.31 -12.16 -10.04
C PHE A 30 12.06 -11.79 -8.75
N PRO A 31 12.64 -12.76 -8.01
CA PRO A 31 13.42 -12.49 -6.81
C PRO A 31 14.55 -11.47 -7.01
N THR A 32 15.19 -11.48 -8.18
CA THR A 32 16.24 -10.52 -8.54
C THR A 32 15.74 -9.08 -8.66
N CYS A 33 14.44 -8.85 -8.87
CA CYS A 33 13.85 -7.51 -8.88
C CYS A 33 14.00 -6.81 -7.53
N PHE A 34 14.09 -7.56 -6.42
CA PHE A 34 14.23 -6.98 -5.08
C PHE A 34 15.65 -6.47 -4.77
N ASN A 35 16.62 -6.69 -5.66
CA ASN A 35 17.96 -6.09 -5.54
C ASN A 35 17.95 -4.61 -5.95
N LYS A 36 16.92 -4.16 -6.68
CA LYS A 36 16.76 -2.77 -7.07
C LYS A 36 16.37 -1.90 -5.88
N ILE A 37 16.50 -0.59 -6.04
CA ILE A 37 15.88 0.40 -5.16
C ILE A 37 14.39 0.53 -5.47
N PHE A 38 13.64 1.16 -4.55
CA PHE A 38 12.18 0.99 -4.54
C PHE A 38 11.49 1.57 -5.77
N ASP A 39 11.88 2.76 -6.21
CA ASP A 39 11.30 3.41 -7.37
C ASP A 39 11.65 2.70 -8.69
N GLU A 40 12.89 2.22 -8.84
CA GLU A 40 13.29 1.40 -9.98
C GLU A 40 12.50 0.09 -10.06
N TYR A 41 12.34 -0.59 -8.91
CA TYR A 41 11.50 -1.78 -8.81
C TYR A 41 10.07 -1.50 -9.25
N MET A 42 9.48 -0.38 -8.79
CA MET A 42 8.12 0.01 -9.15
C MET A 42 8.00 0.34 -10.65
N LEU A 43 8.94 1.11 -11.21
CA LEU A 43 8.98 1.47 -12.63
C LEU A 43 9.08 0.22 -13.52
N GLU A 44 10.06 -0.65 -13.26
CA GLU A 44 10.27 -1.85 -14.07
C GLU A 44 9.08 -2.81 -13.98
N SER A 45 8.54 -3.01 -12.77
CA SER A 45 7.39 -3.90 -12.56
C SER A 45 6.14 -3.38 -13.25
N HIS A 46 5.89 -2.06 -13.25
CA HIS A 46 4.77 -1.46 -13.97
C HIS A 46 4.96 -1.50 -15.50
N ALA A 47 6.19 -1.35 -15.99
CA ALA A 47 6.49 -1.52 -17.42
C ALA A 47 6.19 -2.96 -17.88
N LYS A 48 6.58 -3.97 -17.10
CA LYS A 48 6.25 -5.37 -17.37
C LYS A 48 4.74 -5.64 -17.27
N LEU A 49 4.06 -5.05 -16.29
CA LEU A 49 2.60 -5.13 -16.18
C LEU A 49 1.90 -4.54 -17.41
N ASN A 50 2.36 -3.38 -17.89
CA ASN A 50 1.85 -2.76 -19.12
C ASN A 50 1.96 -3.72 -20.29
N LYS A 51 3.16 -4.26 -20.51
CA LYS A 51 3.41 -5.22 -21.58
C LYS A 51 2.52 -6.46 -21.46
N TYR A 52 2.44 -7.06 -20.26
CA TYR A 52 1.59 -8.22 -20.01
C TYR A 52 0.12 -7.95 -20.34
N LEU A 53 -0.42 -6.81 -19.89
CA LEU A 53 -1.82 -6.47 -20.13
C LEU A 53 -2.12 -6.22 -21.61
N THR A 54 -1.19 -5.59 -22.33
CA THR A 54 -1.28 -5.37 -23.79
C THR A 54 -1.20 -6.69 -24.55
N ASP A 55 -0.19 -7.52 -24.28
CA ASP A 55 0.05 -8.78 -24.98
C ASP A 55 -1.12 -9.77 -24.79
N ASN A 56 -1.88 -9.65 -23.70
CA ASN A 56 -3.04 -10.49 -23.37
C ASN A 56 -4.40 -9.80 -23.64
N ASN A 57 -4.43 -8.66 -24.34
CA ASN A 57 -5.66 -7.98 -24.79
C ASN A 57 -6.69 -7.68 -23.68
N TYR A 58 -6.25 -7.31 -22.48
CA TYR A 58 -7.18 -6.94 -21.40
C TYR A 58 -7.92 -5.64 -21.73
N ASN A 59 -9.25 -5.61 -21.55
CA ASN A 59 -10.04 -4.38 -21.71
C ASN A 59 -9.73 -3.31 -20.63
N SER A 60 -10.06 -2.05 -20.91
CA SER A 60 -9.69 -0.88 -20.08
C SER A 60 -10.20 -0.96 -18.64
N GLN A 61 -11.43 -1.44 -18.43
CA GLN A 61 -12.02 -1.56 -17.09
C GLN A 61 -11.31 -2.64 -16.27
N SER A 62 -11.03 -3.79 -16.88
CA SER A 62 -10.27 -4.88 -16.26
C SER A 62 -8.86 -4.43 -15.94
N GLN A 63 -8.20 -3.73 -16.87
CA GLN A 63 -6.87 -3.16 -16.63
C GLN A 63 -6.86 -2.25 -15.42
N LYS A 64 -7.85 -1.37 -15.24
CA LYS A 64 -7.90 -0.47 -14.07
C LYS A 64 -7.95 -1.23 -12.76
N ALA A 65 -8.80 -2.26 -12.66
CA ALA A 65 -8.91 -3.09 -11.46
C ALA A 65 -7.61 -3.89 -11.20
N ILE A 66 -7.08 -4.54 -12.24
CA ILE A 66 -5.85 -5.34 -12.18
C ILE A 66 -4.66 -4.46 -11.75
N ARG A 67 -4.50 -3.28 -12.36
CA ARG A 67 -3.44 -2.33 -12.01
C ARG A 67 -3.51 -1.87 -10.57
N GLY A 68 -4.72 -1.57 -10.07
CA GLY A 68 -4.91 -1.20 -8.68
C GLY A 68 -4.45 -2.29 -7.73
N LYS A 69 -4.90 -3.53 -7.97
CA LYS A 69 -4.58 -4.66 -7.09
C LYS A 69 -3.11 -5.07 -7.17
N ILE A 70 -2.54 -5.13 -8.38
CA ILE A 70 -1.12 -5.45 -8.54
C ILE A 70 -0.24 -4.34 -7.96
N ASN A 71 -0.65 -3.07 -8.01
CA ASN A 71 0.11 -1.99 -7.38
C ASN A 71 0.24 -2.20 -5.86
N GLU A 72 -0.85 -2.56 -5.17
CA GLU A 72 -0.81 -2.93 -3.75
C GLU A 72 0.13 -4.13 -3.52
N TYR A 73 0.03 -5.15 -4.36
CA TYR A 73 0.87 -6.35 -4.27
C TYR A 73 2.37 -6.04 -4.41
N LEU A 74 2.73 -5.20 -5.37
CA LEU A 74 4.12 -4.80 -5.59
C LEU A 74 4.70 -4.10 -4.36
N ILE A 75 3.94 -3.19 -3.74
CA ILE A 75 4.35 -2.46 -2.53
C ILE A 75 4.51 -3.43 -1.36
N LEU A 76 3.51 -4.26 -1.08
CA LEU A 76 3.51 -5.20 0.05
C LEU A 76 4.65 -6.22 -0.07
N LEU A 77 4.87 -6.80 -1.25
CA LEU A 77 5.97 -7.73 -1.51
C LEU A 77 7.32 -7.06 -1.26
N TYR A 78 7.50 -5.84 -1.77
CA TYR A 78 8.75 -5.14 -1.63
C TYR A 78 9.04 -4.77 -0.17
N PHE A 79 8.02 -4.28 0.56
CA PHE A 79 8.13 -3.96 1.99
C PHE A 79 8.52 -5.18 2.81
N HIS A 80 7.81 -6.31 2.62
CA HIS A 80 8.14 -7.57 3.29
C HIS A 80 9.57 -8.03 2.95
N GLN A 81 9.96 -7.97 1.68
CA GLN A 81 11.30 -8.41 1.26
C GLN A 81 12.42 -7.53 1.80
N LYS A 82 12.16 -6.23 2.05
CA LYS A 82 13.10 -5.32 2.70
C LYS A 82 13.10 -5.42 4.23
N GLY A 83 12.38 -6.39 4.80
CA GLY A 83 12.42 -6.69 6.24
C GLY A 83 11.36 -5.99 7.07
N ILE A 84 10.37 -5.32 6.45
CA ILE A 84 9.21 -4.81 7.21
C ILE A 84 8.35 -6.00 7.61
N THR A 85 8.36 -6.30 8.91
CA THR A 85 7.57 -7.38 9.52
C THR A 85 6.23 -6.84 10.03
N ASN A 86 5.33 -7.75 10.43
CA ASN A 86 4.02 -7.40 11.01
C ASN A 86 3.18 -6.49 10.09
N LEU A 87 3.11 -6.86 8.80
CA LEU A 87 2.24 -6.17 7.84
C LEU A 87 0.78 -6.50 8.15
N TYR A 88 -0.04 -5.48 8.40
CA TYR A 88 -1.50 -5.62 8.55
C TYR A 88 -2.21 -5.02 7.33
N PRO A 89 -2.24 -5.73 6.18
CA PRO A 89 -2.87 -5.23 4.97
C PRO A 89 -4.40 -5.28 5.07
N GLN A 90 -5.07 -4.36 4.36
CA GLN A 90 -6.54 -4.28 4.30
C GLN A 90 -7.22 -4.18 5.69
N ALA A 91 -6.59 -3.45 6.62
CA ALA A 91 -6.96 -3.43 8.03
C ALA A 91 -7.93 -2.29 8.39
N TYR A 92 -8.75 -2.56 9.40
CA TYR A 92 -9.57 -1.58 10.12
C TYR A 92 -8.99 -1.39 11.52
N LEU A 93 -9.02 -0.16 12.02
CA LEU A 93 -8.61 0.16 13.38
C LEU A 93 -9.86 0.22 14.26
N PHE A 94 -9.86 -0.43 15.43
CA PHE A 94 -11.06 -0.50 16.30
C PHE A 94 -11.67 0.87 16.64
N PHE A 95 -10.83 1.87 16.90
CA PHE A 95 -11.27 3.22 17.24
C PHE A 95 -11.77 4.01 16.01
N ILE A 96 -11.64 3.45 14.79
CA ILE A 96 -12.06 4.04 13.51
C ILE A 96 -12.51 2.93 12.55
N PRO A 97 -13.66 2.29 12.84
CA PRO A 97 -14.08 1.08 12.15
C PRO A 97 -14.55 1.33 10.70
N ASP A 98 -14.81 2.59 10.33
CA ASP A 98 -15.34 2.94 9.01
C ASP A 98 -14.25 3.16 7.95
N ILE A 99 -12.99 3.24 8.38
CA ILE A 99 -11.86 3.57 7.50
C ILE A 99 -11.02 2.33 7.27
N LYS A 100 -10.95 1.92 6.00
CA LYS A 100 -10.13 0.80 5.56
C LYS A 100 -8.78 1.31 5.08
N PHE A 101 -7.70 0.83 5.70
CA PHE A 101 -6.34 1.09 5.26
C PHE A 101 -5.82 -0.03 4.37
N ASP A 102 -5.09 0.32 3.33
CA ASP A 102 -4.42 -0.68 2.48
C ASP A 102 -3.28 -1.37 3.26
N LEU A 103 -2.60 -0.66 4.17
CA LEU A 103 -1.64 -1.23 5.12
C LEU A 103 -1.63 -0.45 6.44
N VAL A 104 -1.54 -1.16 7.55
CA VAL A 104 -1.21 -0.61 8.87
C VAL A 104 0.05 -1.29 9.39
N LEU A 105 0.93 -0.50 10.00
CA LEU A 105 2.10 -0.92 10.74
C LEU A 105 2.04 -0.33 12.15
N PHE A 106 2.60 -1.05 13.11
CA PHE A 106 2.79 -0.56 14.48
C PHE A 106 4.28 -0.47 14.73
N SER A 107 4.76 0.70 15.15
CA SER A 107 6.15 0.86 15.59
C SER A 107 6.23 1.32 17.04
N GLN A 108 7.36 1.06 17.69
CA GLN A 108 7.58 1.47 19.08
C GLN A 108 7.52 3.00 19.24
N THR A 109 8.07 3.73 18.27
CA THR A 109 8.17 5.20 18.28
C THR A 109 6.93 5.88 17.71
N LYS A 110 6.39 5.32 16.63
CA LYS A 110 5.19 5.77 15.92
C LYS A 110 4.15 4.68 16.07
N ARG A 111 3.32 4.82 17.11
CA ARG A 111 2.37 3.80 17.56
C ARG A 111 1.57 3.20 16.40
N ILE A 112 1.14 4.02 15.44
CA ILE A 112 0.41 3.58 14.26
C ILE A 112 0.92 4.36 13.03
N ILE A 113 1.31 3.62 12.00
CA ILE A 113 1.63 4.14 10.67
C ILE A 113 0.69 3.48 9.67
N ALA A 114 -0.15 4.26 9.01
CA ALA A 114 -1.15 3.77 8.08
C ALA A 114 -0.90 4.28 6.66
N PHE A 115 -1.34 3.47 5.70
CA PHE A 115 -1.10 3.70 4.29
C PHE A 115 -2.34 3.45 3.46
N ASN A 116 -2.53 4.30 2.46
CA ASN A 116 -3.36 3.98 1.32
C ASN A 116 -2.53 4.01 0.03
N PHE A 117 -2.81 3.06 -0.87
CA PHE A 117 -2.12 2.88 -2.13
C PHE A 117 -3.09 3.16 -3.26
N LYS A 118 -2.74 4.08 -4.17
CA LYS A 118 -3.63 4.47 -5.27
C LYS A 118 -2.81 4.68 -6.54
N THR A 119 -3.17 4.07 -7.64
CA THR A 119 -2.51 4.36 -8.94
C THR A 119 -2.73 5.82 -9.38
N CYS A 120 -3.91 6.38 -9.06
CA CYS A 120 -4.25 7.79 -9.20
C CYS A 120 -5.19 8.22 -8.06
N LEU A 121 -5.19 9.50 -7.69
CA LEU A 121 -5.92 10.04 -6.55
C LEU A 121 -7.28 10.64 -6.94
N ARG A 122 -7.37 11.39 -8.06
CA ARG A 122 -8.58 12.10 -8.51
C ARG A 122 -9.18 12.93 -7.37
N ASP A 123 -10.48 12.87 -7.11
CA ASP A 123 -11.11 13.48 -5.93
C ASP A 123 -11.11 12.58 -4.68
N ARG A 124 -10.68 11.31 -4.81
CA ARG A 124 -10.73 10.33 -3.71
C ARG A 124 -9.84 10.70 -2.53
N TYR A 125 -8.83 11.55 -2.73
CA TYR A 125 -8.01 12.07 -1.62
C TYR A 125 -8.82 12.92 -0.64
N LYS A 126 -9.94 13.53 -1.05
CA LYS A 126 -10.77 14.36 -0.16
C LYS A 126 -11.35 13.55 1.01
N GLN A 127 -11.84 12.34 0.72
CA GLN A 127 -12.31 11.40 1.75
C GLN A 127 -11.16 11.07 2.69
N THR A 128 -10.03 10.63 2.13
CA THR A 128 -8.82 10.32 2.88
C THR A 128 -8.33 11.45 3.80
N ILE A 129 -8.52 12.73 3.42
CA ILE A 129 -8.16 13.87 4.29
C ILE A 129 -9.05 13.91 5.53
N ILE A 130 -10.36 13.83 5.35
CA ILE A 130 -11.34 13.87 6.45
C ILE A 130 -11.04 12.74 7.42
N GLU A 131 -10.82 11.55 6.87
CA GLU A 131 -10.46 10.35 7.61
C GLU A 131 -9.18 10.58 8.43
N ALA A 132 -8.10 11.01 7.79
CA ALA A 132 -6.81 11.22 8.44
C ALA A 132 -6.83 12.32 9.53
N GLN A 133 -7.64 13.37 9.34
CA GLN A 133 -7.83 14.43 10.34
C GLN A 133 -8.48 13.91 11.62
N GLN A 134 -9.48 13.02 11.51
CA GLN A 134 -10.12 12.41 12.68
C GLN A 134 -9.11 11.61 13.50
N ILE A 135 -8.19 10.91 12.84
CA ILE A 135 -7.21 10.05 13.51
C ILE A 135 -6.15 10.86 14.24
N LYS A 136 -5.65 11.93 13.61
CA LYS A 136 -4.66 12.80 14.24
C LYS A 136 -5.18 13.51 15.49
N LYS A 137 -6.50 13.69 15.61
CA LYS A 137 -7.13 14.19 16.84
C LYS A 137 -7.12 13.14 17.96
N LEU A 138 -7.15 11.86 17.62
CA LEU A 138 -7.15 10.76 18.58
C LEU A 138 -5.73 10.36 19.02
N ASP A 139 -4.77 10.32 18.10
CA ASP A 139 -3.36 10.12 18.40
C ASP A 139 -2.49 11.04 17.52
N ALA A 140 -1.86 12.03 18.13
CA ALA A 140 -0.98 12.97 17.42
C ALA A 140 0.26 12.30 16.80
N ARG A 141 0.63 11.09 17.27
CA ARG A 141 1.73 10.29 16.71
C ARG A 141 1.32 9.45 15.52
N PHE A 142 0.02 9.43 15.18
CA PHE A 142 -0.48 8.73 14.00
C PHE A 142 0.14 9.33 12.74
N GLU A 143 0.76 8.46 11.95
CA GLU A 143 1.29 8.82 10.64
C GLU A 143 0.46 8.21 9.54
N PHE A 144 0.11 9.04 8.56
CA PHE A 144 -0.66 8.59 7.42
C PHE A 144 -0.04 9.03 6.11
N TYR A 145 0.24 8.03 5.28
CA TYR A 145 0.94 8.19 4.02
C TYR A 145 0.08 7.69 2.85
N LEU A 146 0.13 8.42 1.74
CA LEU A 146 -0.57 8.06 0.52
C LEU A 146 0.46 7.81 -0.57
N LEU A 147 0.55 6.58 -1.03
CA LEU A 147 1.51 6.18 -2.07
C LEU A 147 0.76 6.12 -3.40
N THR A 148 1.29 6.82 -4.40
CA THR A 148 0.67 6.95 -5.72
C THR A 148 1.67 6.89 -6.86
N ASN A 149 1.17 6.60 -8.06
CA ASN A 149 1.98 6.54 -9.28
C ASN A 149 1.86 7.84 -10.10
N ASN A 150 1.17 8.87 -9.56
CA ASN A 150 0.89 10.11 -10.27
C ASN A 150 1.73 11.27 -9.71
N ALA A 151 2.74 11.68 -10.49
CA ALA A 151 3.67 12.76 -10.12
C ALA A 151 2.97 14.12 -9.94
N THR A 152 2.10 14.51 -10.88
CA THR A 152 1.40 15.81 -10.85
C THR A 152 0.48 15.92 -9.65
N GLU A 153 -0.30 14.88 -9.35
CA GLU A 153 -1.16 14.85 -8.17
C GLU A 153 -0.34 14.89 -6.87
N THR A 154 0.78 14.16 -6.85
CA THR A 154 1.71 14.15 -5.72
C THR A 154 2.25 15.54 -5.42
N GLN A 155 2.78 16.24 -6.42
CA GLN A 155 3.33 17.59 -6.24
C GLN A 155 2.26 18.57 -5.78
N ARG A 156 1.10 18.59 -6.48
CA ARG A 156 0.00 19.49 -6.16
C ARG A 156 -0.49 19.33 -4.72
N LEU A 157 -0.66 18.09 -4.26
CA LEU A 157 -1.21 17.83 -2.93
C LEU A 157 -0.17 18.00 -1.82
N ASN A 158 1.11 17.63 -2.05
CA ASN A 158 2.16 17.95 -1.09
C ASN A 158 2.31 19.47 -0.89
N ASN A 159 2.19 20.28 -1.95
CA ASN A 159 2.18 21.74 -1.81
C ASN A 159 1.01 22.22 -0.93
N LYS A 160 -0.16 21.58 -1.03
CA LYS A 160 -1.29 21.90 -0.14
C LYS A 160 -1.04 21.46 1.30
N ILE A 161 -0.36 20.34 1.53
CA ILE A 161 0.03 19.87 2.86
C ILE A 161 0.99 20.87 3.51
N ILE A 162 2.07 21.24 2.80
CA ILE A 162 3.08 22.19 3.27
C ILE A 162 2.45 23.55 3.62
N ASN A 163 1.51 24.01 2.79
CA ASN A 163 0.80 25.28 3.01
C ASN A 163 -0.38 25.17 4.01
N GLY A 164 -0.52 24.05 4.73
CA GLY A 164 -1.57 23.84 5.75
C GLY A 164 -3.01 23.70 5.21
N LYS A 165 -3.21 23.70 3.87
CA LYS A 165 -4.52 23.55 3.21
C LYS A 165 -5.05 22.12 3.26
N VAL A 166 -4.17 21.15 3.49
CA VAL A 166 -4.50 19.74 3.70
C VAL A 166 -3.83 19.30 5.00
N GLN A 167 -4.62 18.75 5.91
CA GLN A 167 -4.14 18.24 7.20
C GLN A 167 -4.44 16.74 7.31
N GLY A 168 -3.95 16.08 8.35
CA GLY A 168 -4.16 14.65 8.56
C GLY A 168 -3.18 13.76 7.78
N ILE A 169 -2.82 14.13 6.55
CA ILE A 169 -1.85 13.37 5.72
C ILE A 169 -0.43 13.88 6.00
N ASN A 170 0.50 12.98 6.35
CA ASN A 170 1.90 13.33 6.59
C ASN A 170 2.63 13.65 5.28
N GLN A 171 2.49 12.77 4.29
CA GLN A 171 3.11 12.97 2.98
C GLN A 171 2.41 12.13 1.91
N ILE A 172 2.42 12.64 0.68
CA ILE A 172 2.05 11.88 -0.51
C ILE A 172 3.33 11.51 -1.24
N ILE A 173 3.50 10.24 -1.56
CA ILE A 173 4.74 9.69 -2.11
C ILE A 173 4.47 9.20 -3.53
N ASN A 174 5.23 9.73 -4.49
CA ASN A 174 5.23 9.21 -5.85
C ASN A 174 6.14 7.97 -5.91
N LEU A 175 5.56 6.80 -6.17
CA LEU A 175 6.23 5.51 -6.25
C LEU A 175 7.22 5.40 -7.41
N PHE A 176 7.14 6.30 -8.39
CA PHE A 176 8.04 6.33 -9.55
C PHE A 176 9.13 7.39 -9.44
N SER A 177 9.37 7.95 -8.25
CA SER A 177 10.47 8.88 -8.05
C SER A 177 11.37 8.44 -6.90
N ASN A 178 12.62 8.91 -6.90
CA ASN A 178 13.58 8.66 -5.83
C ASN A 178 13.05 9.00 -4.41
N LYS A 179 12.04 9.88 -4.31
CA LYS A 179 11.36 10.15 -3.03
C LYS A 179 10.73 8.89 -2.42
N ALA A 180 10.30 7.92 -3.23
CA ALA A 180 9.81 6.63 -2.73
C ALA A 180 10.92 5.84 -2.04
N ASN A 181 12.11 5.77 -2.64
CA ASN A 181 13.25 5.10 -2.03
C ASN A 181 13.69 5.81 -0.75
N GLN A 182 13.82 7.15 -0.77
CA GLN A 182 14.13 7.94 0.43
C GLN A 182 13.10 7.72 1.55
N PHE A 183 11.82 7.74 1.20
CA PHE A 183 10.74 7.43 2.13
C PHE A 183 10.90 6.03 2.74
N LEU A 184 11.19 5.02 1.92
CA LEU A 184 11.35 3.66 2.43
C LEU A 184 12.57 3.52 3.35
N GLN A 185 13.71 4.12 3.00
CA GLN A 185 14.89 4.10 3.87
C GLN A 185 14.57 4.69 5.25
N ASN A 186 13.83 5.80 5.28
CA ASN A 186 13.35 6.39 6.53
C ASN A 186 12.36 5.47 7.25
N LEU A 187 11.41 4.86 6.54
CA LEU A 187 10.44 3.92 7.11
C LEU A 187 11.13 2.73 7.78
N LEU A 188 12.20 2.21 7.16
CA LEU A 188 12.99 1.08 7.67
C LEU A 188 13.78 1.39 8.95
N THR A 189 13.93 2.66 9.34
CA THR A 189 14.53 3.02 10.64
C THR A 189 13.62 2.71 11.84
N ASN A 190 12.36 2.35 11.60
CA ASN A 190 11.41 2.05 12.66
C ASN A 190 11.54 0.60 13.14
N ASN A 191 11.40 0.41 14.46
CA ASN A 191 11.22 -0.92 15.05
C ASN A 191 9.73 -1.31 14.98
N PHE A 192 9.39 -2.15 14.01
CA PHE A 192 8.03 -2.67 13.83
C PHE A 192 7.71 -3.78 14.82
N ILE A 193 6.59 -3.64 15.51
CA ILE A 193 6.13 -4.57 16.54
C ILE A 193 4.80 -5.22 16.13
N PRO A 194 4.52 -6.44 16.62
CA PRO A 194 3.20 -7.01 16.45
C PRO A 194 2.17 -6.16 17.20
N PHE A 195 0.99 -6.05 16.62
CA PHE A 195 -0.17 -5.51 17.29
C PHE A 195 -0.60 -6.43 18.44
N SER A 196 -0.83 -5.85 19.61
CA SER A 196 -1.43 -6.61 20.72
C SER A 196 -2.87 -7.00 20.32
N PRO A 197 -3.29 -8.28 20.42
CA PRO A 197 -4.55 -8.80 19.88
C PRO A 197 -5.84 -8.14 20.36
N ILE A 198 -5.79 -7.23 21.33
CA ILE A 198 -6.96 -6.76 22.09
C ILE A 198 -7.98 -6.00 21.21
N ASN A 199 -7.67 -5.57 19.97
CA ASN A 199 -8.51 -4.61 19.24
C ASN A 199 -8.66 -4.84 17.71
N LEU A 200 -8.77 -6.08 17.23
CA LEU A 200 -9.23 -6.34 15.85
C LEU A 200 -10.66 -6.89 15.86
N ILE A 201 -11.66 -6.02 15.63
CA ILE A 201 -13.04 -6.45 15.32
C ILE A 201 -13.35 -6.15 13.85
N LYS A 202 -13.43 -7.22 13.06
CA LYS A 202 -14.63 -7.60 12.30
C LYS A 202 -14.38 -8.99 11.71
N SER A 203 -14.72 -10.04 12.46
CA SER A 203 -15.15 -11.27 11.80
C SER A 203 -16.46 -10.92 11.11
N VAL A 204 -16.51 -10.99 9.79
CA VAL A 204 -17.79 -11.02 9.08
C VAL A 204 -18.46 -12.33 9.49
N VAL A 205 -19.23 -12.29 10.57
CA VAL A 205 -20.30 -13.24 10.81
C VAL A 205 -21.36 -12.87 9.78
N HIS A 206 -21.29 -13.47 8.59
CA HIS A 206 -22.55 -13.73 7.90
C HIS A 206 -23.18 -14.87 8.68
N SER A 207 -24.06 -14.49 9.60
CA SER A 207 -25.11 -15.38 10.05
C SER A 207 -25.87 -15.82 8.81
N ASN A 208 -25.90 -17.14 8.61
CA ASN A 208 -26.96 -17.75 7.82
C ASN A 208 -28.27 -17.35 8.48
N ASP A 209 -28.98 -16.41 7.89
CA ASP A 209 -30.38 -16.14 8.22
C ASP A 209 -31.21 -16.40 6.96
N LYS A 210 -31.75 -17.64 6.96
CA LYS A 210 -32.89 -18.20 6.21
C LYS A 210 -32.71 -18.55 4.73
#